data_AF-A0A496P6N4-F1
#
_entry.id   AF-A0A496P6N4-F1
#
_cell.length_a   1.000
_cell.length_b   1.000
_cell.length_c   1.000
_cell.angle_alpha   90.00
_cell.angle_beta   90.00
_cell.angle_gamma   90.00
#
_symmetry.space_group_name_H-M   'P 1'
#
loop_
_entity.id
_entity.type
_entity.pdbx_description
1 polymer ?
#
loop_
_entity_poly.entity_id
_entity_poly.type
_entity_poly.pdbx_seq_one_letter_code
_entity_poly.pdbx_strand_id
1 'polypeptide(L)' 'VIGNEGKGISRVVKEACDFLVTIPMYGNLNSLNASVAAAVLMYEAVRQRQAK' A
#
# COMPACT_ATOMS: atom_id res chain seq x y z
N VAL A 1 -1.27 6.37 -3.26
CA VAL A 1 -2.61 5.95 -3.75
C VAL A 1 -2.85 4.51 -3.31
N ILE A 2 -4.07 4.15 -2.91
CA ILE A 2 -4.44 2.76 -2.58
C ILE A 2 -5.49 2.31 -3.58
N GLY A 3 -5.25 1.16 -4.20
CA GLY A 3 -6.12 0.58 -5.21
C GLY A 3 -7.21 -0.30 -4.60
N ASN A 4 -8.09 -0.79 -5.46
CA ASN A 4 -9.08 -1.79 -5.06
C ASN A 4 -8.40 -3.11 -4.68
N GLU A 5 -8.97 -3.84 -3.72
CA GLU A 5 -8.41 -5.10 -3.19
C GLU A 5 -8.21 -6.16 -4.28
N GLY A 6 -9.10 -6.23 -5.28
CA GLY A 6 -9.00 -7.21 -6.36
C GLY A 6 -8.17 -6.72 -7.54
N LYS A 7 -8.53 -5.55 -8.09
CA LYS A 7 -7.93 -5.04 -9.34
C LYS A 7 -6.68 -4.18 -9.12
N GLY A 8 -6.41 -3.79 -7.88
CA GLY A 8 -5.32 -2.88 -7.54
C GLY A 8 -5.51 -1.47 -8.11
N ILE A 9 -4.39 -0.80 -8.36
CA ILE A 9 -4.33 0.53 -8.96
C ILE A 9 -4.33 0.39 -10.49
N SER A 10 -5.08 1.25 -11.19
CA SER A 10 -5.10 1.28 -12.66
C SER A 10 -3.72 1.65 -13.24
N ARG A 11 -3.44 1.21 -14.47
CA ARG A 11 -2.14 1.44 -15.12
C ARG A 11 -1.76 2.93 -15.18
N VAL A 12 -2.70 3.76 -15.65
CA VAL A 12 -2.48 5.22 -15.79
C VAL A 12 -2.14 5.86 -14.44
N VAL A 13 -2.82 5.43 -13.36
CA VAL A 13 -2.54 5.97 -12.02
C VAL A 13 -1.19 5.47 -11.49
N LYS A 14 -0.80 4.23 -11.78
CA LYS A 14 0.54 3.71 -11.44
C LYS A 14 1.65 4.49 -12.17
N GLU A 15 1.48 4.78 -13.46
CA GLU A 15 2.43 5.54 -14.28
C GLU A 15 2.58 7.00 -13.80
N ALA A 16 1.53 7.57 -13.21
CA ALA A 16 1.55 8.90 -12.63
C ALA A 16 2.14 8.97 -11.20
N CYS A 17 2.43 7.83 -10.55
CA CYS A 17 3.00 7.82 -9.21
C CYS A 17 4.53 7.88 -9.28
N ASP A 18 5.15 8.74 -8.45
CA ASP A 18 6.61 8.82 -8.35
C ASP A 18 7.23 7.54 -7.78
N PHE A 19 6.52 6.89 -6.86
CA PHE A 19 6.96 5.67 -6.20
C PHE A 19 5.83 4.66 -6.12
N LEU A 20 6.20 3.39 -6.28
CA LEU A 20 5.34 2.25 -6.01
C LEU A 20 5.88 1.52 -4.79
N VAL A 21 5.01 1.28 -3.80
CA VAL A 21 5.34 0.56 -2.57
C VAL A 21 4.45 -0.67 -2.45
N THR A 22 4.98 -1.74 -1.89
CA THR A 22 4.26 -3.01 -1.69
C THR A 22 4.38 -3.43 -0.24
N ILE A 23 3.27 -3.83 0.38
CA ILE A 23 3.27 -4.49 1.68
C ILE A 23 3.55 -5.98 1.41
N PRO A 24 4.66 -6.56 1.89
CA PRO A 24 4.92 -7.98 1.72
C PRO A 24 3.80 -8.82 2.35
N MET A 25 3.22 -9.73 1.58
CA MET A 25 2.22 -10.69 2.06
C MET A 25 2.83 -12.09 2.04
N TYR A 26 2.55 -12.86 3.08
CA TYR A 26 3.02 -14.24 3.21
C TYR A 26 1.86 -15.22 3.04
N GLY A 27 2.10 -16.35 2.36
CA GLY A 27 1.08 -17.37 2.09
C GLY A 27 0.21 -17.08 0.86
N ASN A 28 -0.94 -17.75 0.77
CA ASN A 28 -1.83 -17.72 -0.41
C ASN A 28 -2.90 -16.62 -0.33
N LEU A 29 -2.55 -15.43 0.16
CA LEU A 29 -3.46 -14.29 0.21
C LEU A 29 -3.27 -13.41 -1.03
N ASN A 30 -4.37 -13.11 -1.70
CA ASN A 30 -4.34 -12.31 -2.94
C ASN A 30 -4.13 -10.81 -2.66
N SER A 31 -4.68 -10.28 -1.57
CA SER A 31 -4.66 -8.86 -1.24
C SER A 31 -5.09 -8.59 0.20
N LEU A 32 -4.72 -7.42 0.72
CA LEU A 32 -5.25 -6.88 1.96
C LEU A 32 -6.48 -6.01 1.66
N ASN A 33 -7.36 -5.88 2.66
CA ASN A 33 -8.38 -4.83 2.62
C ASN A 33 -7.72 -3.45 2.47
N ALA A 34 -8.32 -2.57 1.65
CA ALA A 34 -7.75 -1.26 1.34
C ALA A 34 -7.55 -0.39 2.60
N SER A 35 -8.47 -0.46 3.57
CA SER A 35 -8.34 0.27 4.83
C SER A 35 -7.21 -0.28 5.72
N VAL A 36 -7.00 -1.60 5.71
CA VAL A 36 -5.90 -2.24 6.44
C VAL A 36 -4.56 -1.87 5.82
N ALA A 37 -4.45 -1.93 4.49
CA ALA A 37 -3.25 -1.48 3.79
C ALA A 37 -2.94 0.00 4.07
N ALA A 38 -3.97 0.86 4.13
CA ALA A 38 -3.83 2.27 4.50
C ALA A 38 -3.30 2.44 5.92
N ALA A 39 -3.89 1.73 6.88
CA ALA A 39 -3.50 1.80 8.28
C ALA A 39 -2.04 1.38 8.48
N VAL A 40 -1.60 0.28 7.87
CA VAL A 40 -0.21 -0.19 7.92
C VAL A 40 0.75 0.84 7.33
N LEU A 41 0.43 1.40 6.15
CA LEU A 41 1.28 2.41 5.52
C LEU A 41 1.38 3.69 6.36
N MET A 42 0.26 4.16 6.92
CA MET A 42 0.25 5.36 7.77
C MET A 42 1.04 5.13 9.06
N TYR A 43 0.89 3.96 9.68
CA TYR A 43 1.67 3.59 10.86
C TYR A 43 3.17 3.60 10.56
N GLU A 44 3.61 2.96 9.49
CA GLU A 44 5.03 2.93 9.13
C GLU A 44 5.57 4.33 8.83
N ALA A 45 4.81 5.17 8.14
CA ALA A 45 5.19 6.54 7.87
C ALA A 45 5.33 7.37 9.16
N VAL A 46 4.45 7.17 10.14
CA VAL A 46 4.57 7.81 11.47
C VAL A 46 5.79 7.26 12.21
N ARG A 47 5.99 5.94 12.25
CA ARG A 47 7.12 5.28 12.91
C ARG A 47 8.46 5.82 12.39
N GLN A 48 8.62 5.92 11.07
CA GLN A 48 9.84 6.47 10.47
C GLN A 48 10.04 7.96 10.76
N ARG A 49 8.96 8.75 10.83
CA ARG A 49 9.05 10.18 11.17
C ARG A 49 9.35 10.44 12.64
N GLN A 50 8.88 9.56 13.53
CA GLN A 50 9.09 9.67 14.97
C GLN A 50 10.39 9.03 15.45
N ALA A 51 10.98 8.09 14.71
CA ALA A 51 12.27 7.49 15.01
C ALA A 51 13.48 8.42 14.73
N LYS A 52 13.26 9.74 14.79
CA LYS A 52 14.29 10.78 14.74
C LYS A 52 14.91 10.98 16.12
#